data_AF-A0ABD3Q5R3-F1
#
_entry.id   AF-A0ABD3Q5R3-F1
#
_cell.length_a   1.000
_cell.length_b   1.000
_cell.length_c   1.000
_cell.angle_alpha   90.00
_cell.angle_beta   90.00
_cell.angle_gamma   90.00
#
_symmetry.space_group_name_H-M   'P 1'
#
loop_
_entity.id
_entity.type
_entity.pdbx_description
1 polymer ?
#
loop_
_entity_poly.entity_id
_entity_poly.type
_entity_poly.pdbx_seq_one_letter_code
_entity_poly.pdbx_strand_id
1 'polypeptide(L)'
;MIISRSTLVGFYSLLLSAKSITATTTSPATTATTTTTTTPYAGTSKWYVDYENQRCKMDCAESAGGECSGITSNTNLDFYDTARLCCSNKLGYLDVDFCADRSLKTPLGTEKFYAVSPDGYCLQDVDPADGATAVDKLYVDAETCCSGALGWVNSDFCVSRSTGGDGYTNMWSVDYQNMVCNKDCAADTSVPECTPLVDKSATLFDTVELCCTGKLGWIDATLCKTVSTGGVAAANNGTEKYYADYSNSPPRCAKDCDTAGNPECGGVLSNVGGVQMFDTVAACCSAKFGWMSSALCASFTTSAPTNKWYVDYQTNSCKQDCPVAANSPCGGAPTDYSMQLFDDAATCCSTKLGWVQADTCTTTSETGTASTTGTLKFYVDYTVGTCKKDCPVSDTSPECGGVLTNSVGETLFPTAAACCSAKFGWIDTDLCEAMVTKGYTDKYYVSYSDNACKRDCKTTSSPECGGNPTDLATQLFTTAAECCSKKLSWVNSASCITKSETGSEAAATGSLKWYVDWSISKCVKDCPVGATDTECGGLAEKWESAEYTTGAECCKQRLSWVAPADCMLV
;
A
#
# COMPACT_ATOMS: atom_id res chain seq x y z
N MET A 1 40.63 -8.10 -5.27
CA MET A 1 41.56 -7.41 -4.37
C MET A 1 41.35 -8.01 -2.99
N ILE A 2 42.39 -8.64 -2.42
CA ILE A 2 42.49 -9.28 -1.07
C ILE A 2 41.53 -10.50 -0.89
N ILE A 3 41.87 -11.68 -0.36
CA ILE A 3 42.82 -12.14 0.67
C ILE A 3 43.21 -13.61 0.40
N SER A 4 44.50 -13.96 0.60
CA SER A 4 44.89 -15.28 1.09
C SER A 4 46.27 -15.17 1.75
N ARG A 5 46.36 -15.50 3.04
CA ARG A 5 47.64 -15.79 3.72
C ARG A 5 47.44 -16.81 4.83
N SER A 6 48.08 -17.95 4.60
CA SER A 6 48.36 -19.04 5.53
C SER A 6 49.39 -18.62 6.58
N THR A 7 49.29 -19.19 7.78
CA THR A 7 50.24 -19.03 8.89
C THR A 7 51.15 -20.27 8.97
N LEU A 8 52.45 -20.03 9.09
CA LEU A 8 53.51 -21.04 9.18
C LEU A 8 53.98 -21.17 10.64
N VAL A 9 54.26 -22.41 11.05
CA VAL A 9 54.78 -22.82 12.36
C VAL A 9 56.28 -22.51 12.47
N GLY A 10 56.73 -22.03 13.63
CA GLY A 10 58.14 -21.82 13.95
C GLY A 10 58.50 -22.35 15.35
N PHE A 11 59.34 -23.37 15.39
CA PHE A 11 59.97 -23.99 16.56
C PHE A 11 60.99 -23.06 17.24
N TYR A 12 61.12 -23.13 18.57
CA TYR A 12 62.38 -22.88 19.27
C TYR A 12 62.52 -23.77 20.52
N SER A 13 63.54 -24.64 20.49
CA SER A 13 64.07 -25.38 21.64
C SER A 13 65.01 -24.49 22.45
N LEU A 14 65.02 -24.61 23.78
CA LEU A 14 66.17 -24.22 24.59
C LEU A 14 66.41 -25.21 25.74
N LEU A 15 67.69 -25.56 25.88
CA LEU A 15 68.29 -26.58 26.75
C LEU A 15 68.35 -26.15 28.22
N LEU A 16 67.99 -27.05 29.14
CA LEU A 16 68.39 -26.99 30.55
C LEU A 16 69.77 -27.61 30.74
N SER A 17 70.68 -26.85 31.35
CA SER A 17 72.01 -27.30 31.78
C SER A 17 72.00 -27.51 33.30
N ALA A 18 72.32 -28.73 33.73
CA ALA A 18 72.48 -29.12 35.12
C ALA A 18 73.84 -28.67 35.67
N LYS A 19 73.87 -28.20 36.92
CA LYS A 19 75.12 -27.98 37.66
C LYS A 19 74.99 -28.49 39.08
N SER A 20 75.56 -29.66 39.32
CA SER A 20 75.80 -30.24 40.65
C SER A 20 76.82 -29.41 41.43
N ILE A 21 76.60 -29.23 42.73
CA ILE A 21 77.61 -28.73 43.67
C ILE A 21 77.81 -29.76 44.78
N THR A 22 79.06 -30.14 44.93
CA THR A 22 79.63 -31.18 45.78
C THR A 22 79.70 -30.74 47.23
N ALA A 23 79.54 -31.72 48.13
CA ALA A 23 79.82 -31.62 49.56
C ALA A 23 81.32 -31.40 49.83
N THR A 24 81.63 -30.61 50.87
CA THR A 24 82.94 -30.63 51.54
C THR A 24 82.75 -30.54 53.05
N THR A 25 83.20 -31.59 53.72
CA THR A 25 83.36 -31.72 55.17
C THR A 25 84.56 -30.94 55.68
N THR A 26 84.45 -30.27 56.81
CA THR A 26 85.58 -30.03 57.73
C THR A 26 85.12 -29.87 59.18
N SER A 27 85.65 -30.77 60.03
CA SER A 27 85.69 -30.68 61.49
C SER A 27 86.59 -29.52 61.93
N PRO A 28 86.38 -28.92 63.12
CA PRO A 28 87.43 -29.13 64.12
C PRO A 28 86.99 -29.18 65.60
N ALA A 29 87.75 -30.01 66.32
CA ALA A 29 88.38 -29.80 67.62
C ALA A 29 87.54 -29.38 68.86
N THR A 30 87.44 -30.35 69.75
CA THR A 30 87.02 -30.28 71.15
C THR A 30 88.09 -29.60 72.02
N THR A 31 87.69 -28.60 72.83
CA THR A 31 88.41 -28.20 74.04
C THR A 31 87.40 -27.97 75.17
N ALA A 32 87.46 -28.79 76.21
CA ALA A 32 86.69 -28.63 77.44
C ALA A 32 87.29 -27.50 78.31
N THR A 33 86.48 -26.83 79.17
CA THR A 33 86.64 -26.77 80.64
C THR A 33 85.53 -25.88 81.29
N THR A 34 85.00 -26.36 82.42
CA THR A 34 84.34 -25.66 83.56
C THR A 34 82.87 -25.21 83.49
N THR A 35 82.01 -26.21 83.73
CA THR A 35 80.84 -26.28 84.62
C THR A 35 80.44 -25.01 85.43
N THR A 36 79.34 -24.40 85.02
CA THR A 36 78.24 -24.04 85.93
C THR A 36 76.97 -24.66 85.34
N THR A 37 76.42 -25.68 85.99
CA THR A 37 75.22 -26.40 85.54
C THR A 37 73.97 -25.55 85.73
N THR A 38 73.72 -24.65 84.79
CA THR A 38 72.36 -24.21 84.46
C THR A 38 71.83 -25.20 83.43
N THR A 39 70.77 -25.94 83.76
CA THR A 39 70.03 -26.73 82.77
C THR A 39 69.65 -25.79 81.62
N PRO A 40 70.07 -26.07 80.37
CA PRO A 40 69.69 -25.26 79.22
C PRO A 40 68.17 -25.18 79.18
N TYR A 41 67.63 -23.96 79.09
CA TYR A 41 66.19 -23.77 78.94
C TYR A 41 65.73 -24.54 77.71
N ALA A 42 64.90 -25.57 77.91
CA ALA A 42 64.49 -26.49 76.84
C ALA A 42 63.34 -25.93 75.97
N GLY A 43 62.89 -24.71 76.26
CA GLY A 43 61.61 -24.18 75.79
C GLY A 43 60.44 -24.60 76.68
N THR A 44 59.33 -23.89 76.55
CA THR A 44 58.08 -24.17 77.25
C THR A 44 57.20 -25.22 76.56
N SER A 45 57.51 -25.58 75.30
CA SER A 45 56.61 -26.34 74.41
C SER A 45 55.23 -25.68 74.26
N LYS A 46 55.18 -24.35 74.38
CA LYS A 46 53.98 -23.53 74.17
C LYS A 46 54.16 -22.66 72.93
N TRP A 47 53.04 -22.18 72.41
CA TRP A 47 52.99 -21.35 71.21
C TRP A 47 53.00 -19.87 71.59
N TYR A 48 53.78 -19.07 70.86
CA TYR A 48 53.82 -17.62 70.99
C TYR A 48 53.67 -16.96 69.60
N VAL A 49 53.22 -15.72 69.57
CA VAL A 49 52.96 -15.00 68.32
C VAL A 49 54.26 -14.48 67.68
N ASP A 50 54.36 -14.65 66.37
CA ASP A 50 55.33 -14.02 65.48
C ASP A 50 54.58 -13.07 64.53
N TYR A 51 54.51 -11.81 64.94
CA TYR A 51 53.79 -10.77 64.18
C TYR A 51 54.40 -10.49 62.80
N GLU A 52 55.72 -10.69 62.63
CA GLU A 52 56.41 -10.41 61.38
C GLU A 52 56.00 -11.39 60.29
N ASN A 53 55.87 -12.66 60.66
CA ASN A 53 55.47 -13.73 59.74
C ASN A 53 53.96 -14.07 59.84
N GLN A 54 53.20 -13.30 60.63
CA GLN A 54 51.76 -13.46 60.84
C GLN A 54 51.36 -14.90 61.21
N ARG A 55 52.14 -15.54 62.07
CA ARG A 55 51.91 -16.93 62.53
C ARG A 55 52.30 -17.10 63.98
N CYS A 56 52.01 -18.25 64.56
CA CYS A 56 52.49 -18.64 65.88
C CYS A 56 53.67 -19.62 65.73
N LYS A 57 54.62 -19.52 66.65
CA LYS A 57 55.81 -20.39 66.72
C LYS A 57 55.80 -21.16 68.02
N MET A 58 56.23 -22.42 68.00
CA MET A 58 56.38 -23.23 69.21
C MET A 58 57.77 -23.02 69.83
N ASP A 59 57.79 -22.62 71.11
CA ASP A 59 59.01 -22.41 71.90
C ASP A 59 59.58 -23.74 72.41
N CYS A 60 60.51 -24.29 71.64
CA CYS A 60 61.24 -25.52 71.97
C CYS A 60 62.54 -25.62 71.19
N ALA A 61 63.48 -26.39 71.73
CA ALA A 61 64.75 -26.66 71.06
C ALA A 61 64.52 -27.28 69.67
N GLU A 62 65.15 -26.73 68.63
CA GLU A 62 64.99 -27.23 67.24
C GLU A 62 65.37 -28.72 67.10
N SER A 63 66.28 -29.19 67.96
CA SER A 63 66.70 -30.59 68.04
C SER A 63 65.59 -31.54 68.52
N ALA A 64 64.51 -31.04 69.11
CA ALA A 64 63.36 -31.85 69.54
C ALA A 64 62.49 -32.35 68.36
N GLY A 65 62.70 -31.83 67.15
CA GLY A 65 61.90 -32.19 65.98
C GLY A 65 60.46 -31.68 66.04
N GLY A 66 59.58 -32.17 65.15
CA GLY A 66 58.18 -31.75 65.09
C GLY A 66 58.00 -30.26 64.75
N GLU A 67 57.01 -29.62 65.37
CA GLU A 67 56.59 -28.22 65.14
C GLU A 67 57.53 -27.14 65.74
N CYS A 68 58.69 -27.54 66.25
CA CYS A 68 59.61 -26.63 66.95
C CYS A 68 60.18 -25.54 66.03
N SER A 69 60.12 -24.30 66.49
CA SER A 69 60.55 -23.09 65.76
C SER A 69 61.71 -22.35 66.43
N GLY A 70 62.39 -23.00 67.38
CA GLY A 70 63.48 -22.43 68.16
C GLY A 70 63.04 -21.94 69.55
N ILE A 71 64.03 -21.59 70.36
CA ILE A 71 63.83 -21.08 71.72
C ILE A 71 63.77 -19.56 71.69
N THR A 72 62.74 -18.98 72.31
CA THR A 72 62.65 -17.51 72.49
C THR A 72 63.20 -17.11 73.86
N SER A 73 64.05 -16.08 73.90
CA SER A 73 64.53 -15.48 75.15
C SER A 73 63.67 -14.31 75.63
N ASN A 74 62.61 -13.96 74.89
CA ASN A 74 61.74 -12.84 75.21
C ASN A 74 60.71 -13.25 76.26
N THR A 75 60.91 -12.78 77.49
CA THR A 75 60.04 -13.04 78.64
C THR A 75 58.71 -12.28 78.62
N ASN A 76 58.51 -11.36 77.67
CA ASN A 76 57.28 -10.55 77.56
C ASN A 76 56.24 -11.15 76.61
N LEU A 77 56.45 -12.39 76.16
CA LEU A 77 55.51 -13.09 75.29
C LEU A 77 54.47 -13.85 76.11
N ASP A 78 53.22 -13.79 75.64
CA ASP A 78 52.16 -14.68 76.12
C ASP A 78 52.29 -16.04 75.43
N PHE A 79 52.16 -17.11 76.21
CA PHE A 79 52.30 -18.48 75.76
C PHE A 79 50.96 -19.21 75.80
N TYR A 80 50.68 -20.01 74.77
CA TYR A 80 49.42 -20.71 74.57
C TYR A 80 49.64 -22.22 74.37
N ASP A 81 48.65 -23.03 74.75
CA ASP A 81 48.76 -24.49 74.66
C ASP A 81 48.75 -25.02 73.21
N THR A 82 48.15 -24.28 72.29
CA THR A 82 48.04 -24.67 70.87
C THR A 82 48.25 -23.47 69.95
N ALA A 83 48.68 -23.73 68.72
CA ALA A 83 48.77 -22.72 67.67
C ALA A 83 47.42 -22.01 67.47
N ARG A 84 46.31 -22.76 67.46
CA ARG A 84 44.95 -22.23 67.32
C ARG A 84 44.59 -21.23 68.41
N LEU A 85 44.88 -21.52 69.68
CA LEU A 85 44.65 -20.59 70.79
C LEU A 85 45.55 -19.36 70.68
N CYS A 86 46.80 -19.51 70.28
CA CYS A 86 47.68 -18.37 70.01
C CYS A 86 47.10 -17.47 68.91
N CYS A 87 46.70 -18.05 67.78
CA CYS A 87 46.08 -17.35 66.65
C CYS A 87 44.80 -16.61 67.05
N SER A 88 43.87 -17.26 67.74
CA SER A 88 42.60 -16.62 68.15
C SER A 88 42.80 -15.45 69.11
N ASN A 89 43.85 -15.50 69.96
CA ASN A 89 44.11 -14.46 70.95
C ASN A 89 44.98 -13.30 70.42
N LYS A 90 45.94 -13.59 69.52
CA LYS A 90 46.95 -12.61 69.09
C LYS A 90 46.84 -12.17 67.64
N LEU A 91 46.22 -12.99 66.78
CA LEU A 91 46.09 -12.77 65.35
C LEU A 91 44.62 -12.87 64.91
N GLY A 92 43.70 -12.36 65.73
CA GLY A 92 42.25 -12.47 65.49
C GLY A 92 41.72 -11.75 64.24
N TYR A 93 42.58 -11.04 63.50
CA TYR A 93 42.27 -10.49 62.18
C TYR A 93 42.46 -11.51 61.04
N LEU A 94 43.12 -12.65 61.30
CA LEU A 94 43.23 -13.78 60.40
C LEU A 94 42.14 -14.81 60.70
N ASP A 95 41.78 -15.63 59.71
CA ASP A 95 41.02 -16.84 60.00
C ASP A 95 41.84 -17.75 60.93
N VAL A 96 41.19 -18.20 62.02
CA VAL A 96 41.87 -18.94 63.09
C VAL A 96 42.43 -20.27 62.61
N ASP A 97 41.78 -20.91 61.64
CA ASP A 97 42.20 -22.22 61.14
C ASP A 97 43.30 -22.03 60.07
N PHE A 98 43.23 -20.97 59.25
CA PHE A 98 44.35 -20.55 58.38
C PHE A 98 45.62 -20.29 59.20
N CYS A 99 45.52 -19.44 60.22
CA CYS A 99 46.67 -19.08 61.05
C CYS A 99 47.24 -20.31 61.77
N ALA A 100 46.38 -21.19 62.30
CA ALA A 100 46.83 -22.40 62.97
C ALA A 100 47.59 -23.34 62.03
N ASP A 101 47.10 -23.54 60.80
CA ASP A 101 47.78 -24.38 59.80
C ASP A 101 49.11 -23.79 59.33
N ARG A 102 49.15 -22.48 59.00
CA ARG A 102 50.40 -21.81 58.58
C ARG A 102 51.43 -21.63 59.71
N SER A 103 51.01 -21.85 60.95
CA SER A 103 51.90 -21.92 62.13
C SER A 103 52.63 -23.26 62.24
N LEU A 104 52.14 -24.30 61.56
CA LEU A 104 52.83 -25.59 61.49
C LEU A 104 54.12 -25.47 60.67
N LYS A 105 55.09 -26.31 61.00
CA LYS A 105 56.35 -26.47 60.28
C LYS A 105 56.13 -27.02 58.87
N THR A 106 55.10 -27.86 58.70
CA THR A 106 54.66 -28.36 57.40
C THR A 106 53.16 -28.17 57.32
N PRO A 107 52.70 -26.99 56.86
CA PRO A 107 51.28 -26.73 56.66
C PRO A 107 50.68 -27.76 55.69
N LEU A 108 49.45 -28.18 55.94
CA LEU A 108 48.75 -29.19 55.14
C LEU A 108 47.57 -28.61 54.37
N GLY A 109 47.21 -27.35 54.63
CA GLY A 109 45.95 -26.78 54.18
C GLY A 109 44.85 -27.02 55.20
N THR A 110 43.84 -26.15 55.18
CA THR A 110 42.72 -26.18 56.12
C THR A 110 41.57 -27.09 55.68
N GLU A 111 41.63 -27.65 54.46
CA GLU A 111 40.53 -28.37 53.78
C GLU A 111 39.26 -27.52 53.59
N LYS A 112 39.32 -26.22 53.90
CA LYS A 112 38.23 -25.25 53.74
C LYS A 112 38.30 -24.56 52.39
N PHE A 113 37.21 -23.91 52.02
CA PHE A 113 37.09 -23.19 50.75
C PHE A 113 37.36 -21.70 50.91
N TYR A 114 37.98 -21.10 49.91
CA TYR A 114 38.14 -19.65 49.79
C TYR A 114 37.79 -19.20 48.36
N ALA A 115 37.37 -17.95 48.22
CA ALA A 115 36.83 -17.44 46.96
C ALA A 115 37.92 -16.95 46.01
N VAL A 116 37.95 -17.51 44.80
CA VAL A 116 38.75 -17.00 43.69
C VAL A 116 37.90 -16.01 42.90
N SER A 117 37.77 -14.79 43.43
CA SER A 117 36.81 -13.78 42.95
C SER A 117 36.89 -13.50 41.44
N PRO A 118 38.05 -13.30 40.80
CA PRO A 118 38.11 -13.07 39.36
C PRO A 118 37.51 -14.21 38.53
N ASP A 119 37.63 -15.44 39.02
CA ASP A 119 37.21 -16.64 38.30
C ASP A 119 35.81 -17.12 38.69
N GLY A 120 35.27 -16.65 39.81
CA GLY A 120 33.89 -16.91 40.22
C GLY A 120 33.64 -18.33 40.72
N TYR A 121 34.67 -18.96 41.28
CA TYR A 121 34.57 -20.24 41.98
C TYR A 121 35.32 -20.17 43.31
N CYS A 122 35.13 -21.18 44.14
CA CYS A 122 35.84 -21.37 45.38
C CYS A 122 36.82 -22.53 45.28
N LEU A 123 38.05 -22.34 45.78
CA LEU A 123 39.08 -23.38 45.79
C LEU A 123 39.23 -23.94 47.19
N GLN A 124 39.46 -25.26 47.29
CA GLN A 124 39.76 -25.90 48.56
C GLN A 124 41.25 -25.68 48.92
N ASP A 125 41.51 -25.22 50.13
CA ASP A 125 42.85 -25.01 50.67
C ASP A 125 43.47 -26.35 51.11
N VAL A 126 44.07 -27.06 50.16
CA VAL A 126 44.71 -28.38 50.35
C VAL A 126 46.22 -28.39 50.07
N ASP A 127 46.78 -27.28 49.57
CA ASP A 127 48.22 -27.11 49.34
C ASP A 127 48.64 -25.70 49.80
N PRO A 128 49.56 -25.56 50.76
CA PRO A 128 50.01 -24.25 51.22
C PRO A 128 50.82 -23.44 50.19
N ALA A 129 51.31 -24.05 49.10
CA ALA A 129 52.04 -23.35 48.05
C ALA A 129 51.12 -22.51 47.16
N ASP A 130 49.91 -23.01 46.89
CA ASP A 130 48.93 -22.41 45.97
C ASP A 130 47.55 -22.14 46.65
N GLY A 131 47.48 -22.32 47.97
CA GLY A 131 46.24 -22.27 48.75
C GLY A 131 45.83 -20.88 49.23
N ALA A 132 45.00 -20.85 50.28
CA ALA A 132 44.48 -19.62 50.85
C ALA A 132 45.62 -18.71 51.36
N THR A 133 45.36 -17.40 51.36
CA THR A 133 46.24 -16.35 51.89
C THR A 133 45.68 -15.73 53.17
N ALA A 134 46.48 -14.90 53.84
CA ALA A 134 46.10 -14.24 55.09
C ALA A 134 44.88 -13.29 54.97
N VAL A 135 44.50 -12.87 53.76
CA VAL A 135 43.35 -12.00 53.53
C VAL A 135 42.09 -12.78 53.14
N ASP A 136 42.21 -14.08 52.90
CA ASP A 136 41.10 -14.92 52.47
C ASP A 136 40.25 -15.32 53.66
N LYS A 137 38.93 -15.25 53.47
CA LYS A 137 37.96 -15.80 54.40
C LYS A 137 37.70 -17.26 54.04
N LEU A 138 37.81 -18.14 55.04
CA LEU A 138 37.60 -19.56 54.86
C LEU A 138 36.16 -19.98 55.16
N TYR A 139 35.65 -20.91 54.37
CA TYR A 139 34.30 -21.45 54.42
C TYR A 139 34.33 -22.98 54.54
N VAL A 140 33.35 -23.54 55.22
CA VAL A 140 33.32 -24.99 55.53
C VAL A 140 33.05 -25.85 54.29
N ASP A 141 32.40 -25.30 53.28
CA ASP A 141 32.08 -25.97 52.02
C ASP A 141 31.98 -24.96 50.87
N ALA A 142 31.92 -25.47 49.64
CA ALA A 142 31.80 -24.64 48.44
C ALA A 142 30.49 -23.84 48.40
N GLU A 143 29.38 -24.38 48.87
CA GLU A 143 28.05 -23.73 48.83
C GLU A 143 28.01 -22.46 49.70
N THR A 144 28.53 -22.55 50.92
CA THR A 144 28.67 -21.42 51.85
C THR A 144 29.69 -20.41 51.36
N CYS A 145 30.76 -20.85 50.68
CA CYS A 145 31.70 -19.95 50.03
C CYS A 145 31.05 -19.18 48.87
N CYS A 146 30.37 -19.88 47.97
CA CYS A 146 29.72 -19.29 46.79
C CYS A 146 28.64 -18.28 47.19
N SER A 147 27.76 -18.64 48.13
CA SER A 147 26.71 -17.74 48.63
C SER A 147 27.26 -16.58 49.48
N GLY A 148 28.33 -16.82 50.25
CA GLY A 148 28.89 -15.84 51.19
C GLY A 148 29.87 -14.84 50.59
N ALA A 149 30.66 -15.25 49.60
CA ALA A 149 31.72 -14.45 49.00
C ALA A 149 31.46 -14.07 47.53
N LEU A 150 30.63 -14.83 46.82
CA LEU A 150 30.44 -14.72 45.37
C LEU A 150 28.95 -14.56 44.99
N GLY A 151 28.19 -13.76 45.75
CA GLY A 151 26.75 -13.57 45.51
C GLY A 151 26.37 -12.93 44.15
N TRP A 152 27.35 -12.50 43.35
CA TRP A 152 27.15 -12.02 41.97
C TRP A 152 27.25 -13.15 40.92
N VAL A 153 27.78 -14.31 41.32
CA VAL A 153 27.86 -15.53 40.51
C VAL A 153 26.63 -16.38 40.79
N ASN A 154 26.12 -17.07 39.77
CA ASN A 154 25.09 -18.08 39.95
C ASN A 154 25.61 -19.19 40.89
N SER A 155 24.86 -19.53 41.94
CA SER A 155 25.29 -20.48 42.97
C SER A 155 25.65 -21.85 42.39
N ASP A 156 24.86 -22.35 41.44
CA ASP A 156 25.07 -23.68 40.86
C ASP A 156 26.34 -23.69 40.00
N PHE A 157 26.57 -22.62 39.23
CA PHE A 157 27.82 -22.44 38.47
C PHE A 157 29.04 -22.37 39.39
N CYS A 158 28.96 -21.58 40.45
CA CYS A 158 30.08 -21.45 41.38
C CYS A 158 30.40 -22.79 42.04
N VAL A 159 29.39 -23.50 42.55
CA VAL A 159 29.59 -24.79 43.23
C VAL A 159 30.14 -25.84 42.26
N SER A 160 29.62 -25.93 41.03
CA SER A 160 30.08 -26.92 40.05
C SER A 160 31.56 -26.76 39.71
N ARG A 161 32.04 -25.51 39.60
CA ARG A 161 33.45 -25.19 39.34
C ARG A 161 34.34 -25.37 40.56
N SER A 162 33.78 -25.38 41.77
CA SER A 162 34.52 -25.43 43.04
C SER A 162 34.83 -26.85 43.52
N THR A 163 33.96 -27.83 43.27
CA THR A 163 34.08 -29.18 43.84
C THR A 163 34.86 -30.17 42.97
N GLY A 164 35.49 -29.72 41.88
CA GLY A 164 36.45 -30.53 41.11
C GLY A 164 35.88 -31.78 40.41
N GLY A 165 34.57 -31.81 40.14
CA GLY A 165 33.94 -32.83 39.28
C GLY A 165 34.33 -32.67 37.80
N ASP A 166 33.40 -32.88 36.88
CA ASP A 166 33.57 -32.42 35.48
C ASP A 166 33.66 -30.88 35.40
N GLY A 167 33.26 -30.19 36.47
CA GLY A 167 33.29 -28.75 36.62
C GLY A 167 31.98 -28.08 36.19
N TYR A 168 31.05 -28.80 35.59
CA TYR A 168 29.93 -28.23 34.87
C TYR A 168 28.62 -28.38 35.64
N THR A 169 27.70 -27.42 35.50
CA THR A 169 26.39 -27.48 36.16
C THR A 169 25.49 -28.55 35.57
N ASN A 170 25.71 -28.95 34.32
CA ASN A 170 24.80 -29.79 33.54
C ASN A 170 23.39 -29.20 33.40
N MET A 171 23.24 -27.90 33.66
CA MET A 171 22.00 -27.13 33.52
C MET A 171 21.98 -26.38 32.20
N TRP A 172 20.80 -25.90 31.81
CA TRP A 172 20.57 -25.20 30.56
C TRP A 172 20.62 -23.69 30.74
N SER A 173 21.25 -23.00 29.79
CA SER A 173 21.31 -21.54 29.71
C SER A 173 20.91 -21.10 28.29
N VAL A 174 20.36 -19.90 28.16
CA VAL A 174 19.92 -19.37 26.87
C VAL A 174 21.08 -18.75 26.11
N ASP A 175 21.22 -19.13 24.84
CA ASP A 175 22.04 -18.45 23.85
C ASP A 175 21.12 -17.63 22.93
N TYR A 176 20.99 -16.34 23.23
CA TYR A 176 20.16 -15.42 22.44
C TYR A 176 20.70 -15.17 21.04
N GLN A 177 21.99 -15.40 20.79
CA GLN A 177 22.58 -15.17 19.48
C GLN A 177 22.15 -16.27 18.51
N ASN A 178 22.16 -17.52 18.98
CA ASN A 178 21.75 -18.68 18.18
C ASN A 178 20.30 -19.09 18.40
N MET A 179 19.59 -18.43 19.32
CA MET A 179 18.19 -18.70 19.68
C MET A 179 17.97 -20.14 20.13
N VAL A 180 18.90 -20.66 20.93
CA VAL A 180 18.87 -22.02 21.48
C VAL A 180 19.13 -21.99 22.99
N CYS A 181 18.86 -23.11 23.65
CA CYS A 181 19.32 -23.36 24.99
C CYS A 181 20.51 -24.31 24.93
N ASN A 182 21.64 -23.93 25.51
CA ASN A 182 22.83 -24.76 25.60
C ASN A 182 22.94 -25.35 27.01
N LYS A 183 23.35 -26.61 27.08
CA LYS A 183 23.65 -27.28 28.33
C LYS A 183 25.09 -26.99 28.72
N ASP A 184 25.31 -26.52 29.94
CA ASP A 184 26.65 -26.34 30.49
C ASP A 184 27.26 -27.70 30.80
N CYS A 185 28.06 -28.21 29.87
CA CYS A 185 28.83 -29.45 29.96
C CYS A 185 30.11 -29.33 29.11
N ALA A 186 31.01 -30.30 29.24
CA ALA A 186 32.22 -30.38 28.42
C ALA A 186 31.85 -30.40 26.93
N ALA A 187 32.50 -29.55 26.14
CA ALA A 187 32.25 -29.52 24.70
C ALA A 187 32.62 -30.87 24.08
N ASP A 188 31.63 -31.54 23.48
CA ASP A 188 31.78 -32.82 22.80
C ASP A 188 31.05 -32.75 21.45
N THR A 189 31.76 -33.04 20.37
CA THR A 189 31.18 -33.07 19.02
C THR A 189 30.05 -34.10 18.84
N SER A 190 29.93 -35.06 19.74
CA SER A 190 28.86 -36.06 19.76
C SER A 190 27.63 -35.65 20.57
N VAL A 191 27.72 -34.54 21.33
CA VAL A 191 26.64 -34.00 22.18
C VAL A 191 26.55 -32.49 21.90
N PRO A 192 25.93 -32.10 20.77
CA PRO A 192 26.02 -30.73 20.28
C PRO A 192 25.34 -29.70 21.18
N GLU A 193 24.48 -30.12 22.11
CA GLU A 193 23.92 -29.25 23.14
C GLU A 193 24.94 -28.81 24.21
N CYS A 194 26.10 -29.48 24.32
CA CYS A 194 27.09 -29.19 25.34
C CYS A 194 28.00 -28.02 24.95
N THR A 195 27.82 -26.89 25.65
CA THR A 195 28.69 -25.71 25.53
C THR A 195 29.10 -25.24 26.92
N PRO A 196 30.41 -25.15 27.22
CA PRO A 196 30.90 -24.58 28.47
C PRO A 196 30.35 -23.18 28.71
N LEU A 197 29.65 -22.98 29.82
CA LEU A 197 29.09 -21.67 30.17
C LEU A 197 30.21 -20.70 30.54
N VAL A 198 30.23 -19.55 29.87
CA VAL A 198 31.20 -18.46 30.12
C VAL A 198 30.59 -17.36 30.99
N ASP A 199 29.28 -17.12 30.88
CA ASP A 199 28.57 -16.14 31.70
C ASP A 199 28.25 -16.72 33.09
N LYS A 200 29.04 -16.31 34.07
CA LYS A 200 28.98 -16.72 35.48
C LYS A 200 27.66 -16.30 36.16
N SER A 201 26.95 -15.33 35.59
CA SER A 201 25.70 -14.78 36.13
C SER A 201 24.45 -15.30 35.42
N ALA A 202 24.61 -16.20 34.45
CA ALA A 202 23.50 -16.69 33.65
C ALA A 202 22.41 -17.35 34.52
N THR A 203 21.15 -17.15 34.11
CA THR A 203 20.04 -17.92 34.67
C THR A 203 20.14 -19.34 34.16
N LEU A 204 20.14 -20.31 35.08
CA LEU A 204 20.22 -21.73 34.77
C LEU A 204 18.85 -22.40 34.93
N PHE A 205 18.61 -23.43 34.13
CA PHE A 205 17.36 -24.18 34.11
C PHE A 205 17.63 -25.68 34.15
N ASP A 206 16.81 -26.41 34.91
CA ASP A 206 16.95 -27.88 35.05
C ASP A 206 16.73 -28.63 33.73
N THR A 207 15.90 -28.07 32.84
CA THR A 207 15.50 -28.71 31.59
C THR A 207 15.52 -27.72 30.43
N VAL A 208 15.71 -28.26 29.22
CA VAL A 208 15.65 -27.48 27.98
C VAL A 208 14.27 -26.87 27.77
N GLU A 209 13.20 -27.54 28.21
CA GLU A 209 11.82 -27.02 28.13
C GLU A 209 11.63 -25.78 29.01
N LEU A 210 12.14 -25.80 30.24
CA LEU A 210 12.07 -24.65 31.14
C LEU A 210 12.90 -23.47 30.62
N CYS A 211 14.07 -23.75 30.02
CA CYS A 211 14.87 -22.71 29.38
C CYS A 211 14.13 -22.11 28.15
N CYS A 212 13.63 -22.95 27.25
CA CYS A 212 12.92 -22.53 26.04
C CYS A 212 11.66 -21.72 26.37
N THR A 213 10.82 -22.21 27.28
CA THR A 213 9.59 -21.51 27.66
C THR A 213 9.87 -20.26 28.50
N GLY A 214 10.92 -20.29 29.34
CA GLY A 214 11.27 -19.19 30.23
C GLY A 214 12.01 -18.02 29.55
N LYS A 215 12.82 -18.28 28.51
CA LYS A 215 13.67 -17.27 27.86
C LYS A 215 13.44 -17.10 26.36
N LEU A 216 12.85 -18.08 25.68
CA LEU A 216 12.61 -18.08 24.23
C LEU A 216 11.13 -18.30 23.90
N GLY A 217 10.21 -17.81 24.73
CA GLY A 217 8.76 -18.03 24.58
C GLY A 217 8.12 -17.46 23.31
N TRP A 218 8.89 -16.74 22.47
CA TRP A 218 8.48 -16.31 21.13
C TRP A 218 8.76 -17.34 20.04
N ILE A 219 9.49 -18.41 20.35
CA ILE A 219 9.74 -19.57 19.48
C ILE A 219 8.84 -20.70 19.97
N ASP A 220 8.33 -21.53 19.06
CA ASP A 220 7.63 -22.75 19.44
C ASP A 220 8.51 -23.61 20.36
N ALA A 221 7.97 -24.00 21.52
CA ALA A 221 8.73 -24.70 22.54
C ALA A 221 9.23 -26.07 22.07
N THR A 222 8.50 -26.74 21.17
CA THR A 222 8.90 -28.04 20.60
C THR A 222 10.05 -27.86 19.63
N LEU A 223 9.99 -26.83 18.77
CA LEU A 223 11.08 -26.47 17.87
C LEU A 223 12.34 -26.07 18.64
N CYS A 224 12.20 -25.17 19.62
CA CYS A 224 13.30 -24.73 20.46
C CYS A 224 13.99 -25.92 21.14
N LYS A 225 13.23 -26.84 21.72
CA LYS A 225 13.78 -28.07 22.30
C LYS A 225 14.54 -28.89 21.26
N THR A 226 13.92 -29.18 20.12
CA THR A 226 14.48 -30.03 19.07
C THR A 226 15.82 -29.50 18.57
N VAL A 227 15.88 -28.19 18.34
CA VAL A 227 17.07 -27.47 17.88
C VAL A 227 18.15 -27.44 18.95
N SER A 228 17.77 -27.13 20.19
CA SER A 228 18.67 -27.06 21.34
C SER A 228 19.33 -28.41 21.65
N THR A 229 18.62 -29.53 21.47
CA THR A 229 19.17 -30.89 21.66
C THR A 229 19.79 -31.48 20.40
N GLY A 230 19.50 -30.92 19.23
CA GLY A 230 19.86 -31.48 17.93
C GLY A 230 21.09 -30.86 17.29
N GLY A 231 21.58 -29.72 17.79
CA GLY A 231 22.79 -29.05 17.29
C GLY A 231 22.65 -28.36 15.93
N VAL A 232 21.48 -28.44 15.31
CA VAL A 232 21.20 -27.76 14.05
C VAL A 232 20.45 -26.49 14.41
N ALA A 233 21.09 -25.32 14.23
CA ALA A 233 20.42 -24.02 14.37
C ALA A 233 19.07 -24.07 13.66
N ALA A 234 18.01 -23.62 14.33
CA ALA A 234 16.68 -23.64 13.76
C ALA A 234 16.74 -22.95 12.40
N ALA A 235 16.39 -23.66 11.33
CA ALA A 235 15.87 -22.97 10.17
C ALA A 235 14.65 -22.22 10.70
N ASN A 236 14.79 -20.91 10.89
CA ASN A 236 13.70 -20.08 11.37
C ASN A 236 12.70 -20.06 10.21
N ASN A 237 11.75 -21.00 10.24
CA ASN A 237 10.78 -21.19 9.16
C ASN A 237 9.62 -20.18 9.27
N GLY A 238 9.74 -19.17 10.14
CA GLY A 238 8.66 -18.26 10.50
C GLY A 238 7.60 -18.90 11.40
N THR A 239 6.69 -18.08 11.90
CA THR A 239 5.58 -18.51 12.78
C THR A 239 4.39 -19.10 12.02
N GLU A 240 4.41 -19.08 10.69
CA GLU A 240 3.28 -19.42 9.80
C GLU A 240 2.01 -18.57 10.04
N LYS A 241 2.14 -17.45 10.76
CA LYS A 241 1.08 -16.48 11.02
C LYS A 241 1.22 -15.26 10.11
N TYR A 242 0.15 -14.50 9.98
CA TYR A 242 0.11 -13.29 9.18
C TYR A 242 0.39 -12.05 10.02
N TYR A 243 1.12 -11.10 9.45
CA TYR A 243 1.33 -9.77 9.98
C TYR A 243 1.02 -8.72 8.92
N ALA A 244 0.73 -7.49 9.35
CA ALA A 244 0.54 -6.39 8.42
C ALA A 244 1.89 -5.89 7.90
N ASP A 245 2.11 -6.06 6.61
CA ASP A 245 3.28 -5.58 5.90
C ASP A 245 2.92 -4.31 5.12
N TYR A 246 3.38 -3.18 5.66
CA TYR A 246 3.21 -1.86 5.07
C TYR A 246 4.37 -1.46 4.14
N SER A 247 5.39 -2.31 3.98
CA SER A 247 6.54 -2.02 3.12
C SER A 247 6.28 -2.34 1.64
N ASN A 248 5.31 -3.21 1.37
CA ASN A 248 4.83 -3.50 0.03
C ASN A 248 3.84 -2.41 -0.46
N SER A 249 3.82 -2.20 -1.78
CA SER A 249 2.80 -1.38 -2.46
C SER A 249 2.12 -2.23 -3.51
N PRO A 250 0.86 -2.65 -3.31
CA PRO A 250 -0.01 -2.34 -2.16
C PRO A 250 0.41 -3.02 -0.84
N PRO A 251 0.06 -2.42 0.32
CA PRO A 251 0.27 -3.06 1.61
C PRO A 251 -0.64 -4.29 1.74
N ARG A 252 -0.16 -5.31 2.46
CA ARG A 252 -0.83 -6.62 2.51
C ARG A 252 -0.64 -7.30 3.87
N CYS A 253 -1.40 -8.38 4.09
CA CYS A 253 -1.11 -9.30 5.18
C CYS A 253 -0.10 -10.33 4.70
N ALA A 254 1.17 -10.19 5.10
CA ALA A 254 2.21 -11.13 4.72
C ALA A 254 2.31 -12.25 5.76
N LYS A 255 2.62 -13.46 5.30
CA LYS A 255 2.84 -14.62 6.15
C LYS A 255 4.31 -14.67 6.57
N ASP A 256 4.55 -14.80 7.87
CA ASP A 256 5.87 -15.02 8.44
C ASP A 256 6.27 -16.48 8.18
N CYS A 257 6.98 -16.69 7.08
CA CYS A 257 7.39 -18.02 6.60
C CYS A 257 8.71 -17.98 5.83
N ASP A 258 9.26 -19.16 5.53
CA ASP A 258 10.35 -19.31 4.56
C ASP A 258 9.84 -19.14 3.11
N THR A 259 10.63 -18.43 2.30
CA THR A 259 10.26 -17.82 1.01
C THR A 259 10.06 -18.78 -0.17
N ALA A 260 10.16 -20.10 -0.01
CA ALA A 260 10.13 -21.03 -1.14
C ALA A 260 8.71 -21.23 -1.72
N GLY A 261 8.33 -20.39 -2.69
CA GLY A 261 7.19 -20.61 -3.61
C GLY A 261 5.80 -20.24 -3.06
N ASN A 262 5.69 -19.76 -1.83
CA ASN A 262 4.42 -19.27 -1.28
C ASN A 262 4.23 -17.76 -1.59
N PRO A 263 3.25 -17.36 -2.41
CA PRO A 263 3.01 -15.95 -2.75
C PRO A 263 2.58 -15.10 -1.55
N GLU A 264 2.08 -15.73 -0.48
CA GLU A 264 1.68 -15.04 0.75
C GLU A 264 2.88 -14.69 1.63
N CYS A 265 4.06 -15.24 1.34
CA CYS A 265 5.21 -15.16 2.23
C CYS A 265 5.88 -13.78 2.22
N GLY A 266 6.01 -13.18 3.41
CA GLY A 266 6.75 -11.95 3.65
C GLY A 266 8.23 -12.15 4.01
N GLY A 267 8.65 -13.41 4.13
CA GLY A 267 9.91 -13.78 4.75
C GLY A 267 9.81 -13.91 6.26
N VAL A 268 10.92 -14.31 6.85
CA VAL A 268 11.01 -14.65 8.27
C VAL A 268 11.32 -13.39 9.07
N LEU A 269 10.45 -13.05 10.03
CA LEU A 269 10.68 -11.90 10.91
C LEU A 269 11.82 -12.18 11.89
N SER A 270 12.84 -11.33 11.87
CA SER A 270 13.99 -11.40 12.79
C SER A 270 13.63 -11.08 14.24
N ASN A 271 12.50 -10.42 14.48
CA ASN A 271 11.92 -10.18 15.80
C ASN A 271 10.39 -10.03 15.69
N VAL A 272 9.65 -10.86 16.43
CA VAL A 272 8.17 -10.81 16.50
C VAL A 272 7.66 -10.00 17.69
N GLY A 273 8.54 -9.57 18.60
CA GLY A 273 8.22 -8.77 19.78
C GLY A 273 7.60 -7.43 19.39
N GLY A 274 6.31 -7.27 19.71
CA GLY A 274 5.53 -6.06 19.40
C GLY A 274 4.79 -6.11 18.06
N VAL A 275 4.98 -7.15 17.24
CA VAL A 275 4.21 -7.38 16.01
C VAL A 275 2.98 -8.21 16.33
N GLN A 276 1.80 -7.70 15.99
CA GLN A 276 0.56 -8.45 16.16
C GLN A 276 0.40 -9.48 15.04
N MET A 277 0.35 -10.75 15.42
CA MET A 277 0.19 -11.89 14.51
C MET A 277 -1.26 -12.36 14.44
N PHE A 278 -1.66 -12.89 13.29
CA PHE A 278 -3.01 -13.37 13.00
C PHE A 278 -2.98 -14.77 12.36
N ASP A 279 -3.98 -15.61 12.68
CA ASP A 279 -4.04 -16.97 12.13
C ASP A 279 -4.53 -17.03 10.68
N THR A 280 -5.22 -15.99 10.22
CA THR A 280 -5.80 -15.94 8.86
C THR A 280 -5.59 -14.58 8.21
N VAL A 281 -5.52 -14.58 6.87
CA VAL A 281 -5.52 -13.37 6.05
C VAL A 281 -6.73 -12.49 6.40
N ALA A 282 -7.91 -13.08 6.53
CA ALA A 282 -9.15 -12.36 6.85
C ALA A 282 -9.06 -11.63 8.20
N ALA A 283 -8.52 -12.28 9.24
CA ALA A 283 -8.35 -11.67 10.55
C ALA A 283 -7.34 -10.51 10.52
N CYS A 284 -6.20 -10.70 9.84
CA CYS A 284 -5.22 -9.63 9.66
C CYS A 284 -5.81 -8.45 8.88
N CYS A 285 -6.47 -8.71 7.75
CA CYS A 285 -7.09 -7.69 6.90
C CYS A 285 -8.13 -6.88 7.65
N SER A 286 -9.04 -7.54 8.39
CA SER A 286 -10.04 -6.84 9.18
C SER A 286 -9.45 -6.00 10.32
N ALA A 287 -8.33 -6.43 10.91
CA ALA A 287 -7.74 -5.76 12.06
C ALA A 287 -6.80 -4.59 11.66
N LYS A 288 -6.11 -4.70 10.53
CA LYS A 288 -5.03 -3.77 10.14
C LYS A 288 -5.32 -2.95 8.89
N PHE A 289 -6.31 -3.37 8.09
CA PHE A 289 -6.62 -2.79 6.79
C PHE A 289 -8.11 -2.46 6.64
N GLY A 290 -8.78 -2.02 7.71
CA GLY A 290 -10.22 -1.66 7.66
C GLY A 290 -10.58 -0.48 6.74
N TRP A 291 -9.58 0.22 6.19
CA TRP A 291 -9.74 1.29 5.20
C TRP A 291 -9.79 0.76 3.75
N MET A 292 -9.49 -0.52 3.52
CA MET A 292 -9.62 -1.19 2.22
C MET A 292 -10.63 -2.34 2.30
N SER A 293 -11.17 -2.74 1.15
CA SER A 293 -12.02 -3.93 1.08
C SER A 293 -11.26 -5.16 1.58
N SER A 294 -11.87 -5.97 2.45
CA SER A 294 -11.28 -7.22 2.96
C SER A 294 -10.93 -8.19 1.82
N ALA A 295 -11.72 -8.21 0.75
CA ALA A 295 -11.43 -9.00 -0.44
C ALA A 295 -10.17 -8.50 -1.16
N LEU A 296 -9.99 -7.18 -1.26
CA LEU A 296 -8.82 -6.58 -1.92
C LEU A 296 -7.53 -6.78 -1.11
N CYS A 297 -7.62 -6.67 0.22
CA CYS A 297 -6.51 -7.03 1.10
C CYS A 297 -6.09 -8.50 0.90
N ALA A 298 -7.08 -9.41 0.83
CA ALA A 298 -6.81 -10.82 0.59
C ALA A 298 -6.23 -11.09 -0.82
N SER A 299 -6.66 -10.37 -1.85
CA SER A 299 -6.11 -10.52 -3.20
C SER A 299 -4.64 -10.11 -3.27
N PHE A 300 -4.24 -9.03 -2.58
CA PHE A 300 -2.84 -8.61 -2.52
C PHE A 300 -1.97 -9.55 -1.70
N THR A 301 -2.53 -10.22 -0.69
CA THR A 301 -1.82 -11.28 0.06
C THR A 301 -1.63 -12.53 -0.78
N THR A 302 -2.68 -13.02 -1.44
CA THR A 302 -2.67 -14.31 -2.14
C THR A 302 -2.21 -14.21 -3.60
N SER A 303 -2.05 -12.99 -4.12
CA SER A 303 -1.89 -12.71 -5.55
C SER A 303 -3.03 -13.25 -6.42
N ALA A 304 -4.19 -13.56 -5.82
CA ALA A 304 -5.38 -14.04 -6.52
C ALA A 304 -6.37 -12.89 -6.72
N PRO A 305 -6.85 -12.63 -7.95
CA PRO A 305 -7.81 -11.55 -8.22
C PRO A 305 -9.12 -11.73 -7.43
N THR A 306 -9.76 -10.63 -7.02
CA THR A 306 -11.05 -10.73 -6.31
C THR A 306 -12.21 -11.16 -7.24
N ASN A 307 -12.06 -10.96 -8.55
CA ASN A 307 -13.12 -11.11 -9.56
C ASN A 307 -14.36 -10.25 -9.29
N LYS A 308 -14.23 -9.23 -8.43
CA LYS A 308 -15.28 -8.25 -8.14
C LYS A 308 -15.18 -7.07 -9.08
N TRP A 309 -16.28 -6.33 -9.18
CA TRP A 309 -16.42 -5.18 -10.05
C TRP A 309 -16.16 -3.88 -9.32
N TYR A 310 -15.54 -2.92 -9.99
CA TYR A 310 -15.25 -1.60 -9.45
C TYR A 310 -15.47 -0.54 -10.54
N VAL A 311 -15.79 0.69 -10.14
CA VAL A 311 -16.14 1.75 -11.08
C VAL A 311 -14.90 2.37 -11.73
N ASP A 312 -14.95 2.54 -13.04
CA ASP A 312 -14.02 3.36 -13.81
C ASP A 312 -14.77 4.59 -14.36
N TYR A 313 -14.59 5.72 -13.67
CA TYR A 313 -15.21 6.98 -14.05
C TYR A 313 -14.64 7.58 -15.34
N GLN A 314 -13.45 7.15 -15.81
CA GLN A 314 -12.88 7.66 -17.06
C GLN A 314 -13.62 7.08 -18.26
N THR A 315 -14.00 5.81 -18.17
CA THR A 315 -14.71 5.10 -19.24
C THR A 315 -16.21 5.02 -19.03
N ASN A 316 -16.74 5.56 -17.92
CA ASN A 316 -18.14 5.45 -17.51
C ASN A 316 -18.62 3.98 -17.53
N SER A 317 -17.75 3.07 -17.10
CA SER A 317 -18.03 1.64 -17.04
C SER A 317 -17.50 1.05 -15.73
N CYS A 318 -17.91 -0.17 -15.40
CA CYS A 318 -17.32 -0.94 -14.33
C CYS A 318 -16.32 -1.94 -14.90
N LYS A 319 -15.19 -2.10 -14.22
CA LYS A 319 -14.14 -3.06 -14.56
C LYS A 319 -14.12 -4.17 -13.53
N GLN A 320 -13.76 -5.37 -13.96
CA GLN A 320 -13.57 -6.51 -13.08
C GLN A 320 -12.10 -6.60 -12.66
N ASP A 321 -11.87 -6.83 -11.36
CA ASP A 321 -10.56 -7.15 -10.81
C ASP A 321 -10.15 -8.57 -11.23
N CYS A 322 -9.48 -8.66 -12.37
CA CYS A 322 -8.91 -9.86 -12.96
C CYS A 322 -7.75 -9.49 -13.91
N PRO A 323 -6.89 -10.45 -14.32
CA PRO A 323 -5.76 -10.19 -15.22
C PRO A 323 -6.20 -9.53 -16.52
N VAL A 324 -5.55 -8.42 -16.88
CA VAL A 324 -5.91 -7.61 -18.05
C VAL A 324 -5.79 -8.42 -19.35
N ALA A 325 -6.85 -8.43 -20.14
CA ALA A 325 -6.89 -9.02 -21.48
C ALA A 325 -7.60 -8.06 -22.46
N ALA A 326 -7.23 -8.12 -23.75
CA ALA A 326 -7.87 -7.30 -24.77
C ALA A 326 -9.35 -7.71 -24.96
N ASN A 327 -10.24 -6.73 -25.11
CA ASN A 327 -11.70 -6.93 -25.24
C ASN A 327 -12.31 -7.73 -24.07
N SER A 328 -11.79 -7.51 -22.87
CA SER A 328 -12.23 -8.18 -21.63
C SER A 328 -12.75 -7.15 -20.63
N PRO A 329 -13.70 -7.54 -19.75
CA PRO A 329 -14.08 -6.75 -18.58
C PRO A 329 -12.92 -6.55 -17.58
N CYS A 330 -11.85 -7.34 -17.69
CA CYS A 330 -10.71 -7.31 -16.76
C CYS A 330 -9.89 -6.02 -16.86
N GLY A 331 -9.97 -5.18 -15.82
CA GLY A 331 -9.23 -3.92 -15.69
C GLY A 331 -7.94 -4.02 -14.88
N GLY A 332 -7.62 -5.20 -14.34
CA GLY A 332 -6.59 -5.37 -13.32
C GLY A 332 -7.10 -5.01 -11.93
N ALA A 333 -6.21 -5.04 -10.93
CA ALA A 333 -6.56 -4.61 -9.59
C ALA A 333 -6.79 -3.09 -9.54
N PRO A 334 -7.78 -2.60 -8.76
CA PRO A 334 -8.02 -1.16 -8.62
C PRO A 334 -6.80 -0.46 -8.01
N THR A 335 -6.42 0.67 -8.61
CA THR A 335 -5.29 1.50 -8.14
C THR A 335 -5.64 2.34 -6.92
N ASP A 336 -6.93 2.62 -6.71
CA ASP A 336 -7.46 3.20 -5.48
C ASP A 336 -7.99 2.08 -4.57
N TYR A 337 -7.27 1.83 -3.49
CA TYR A 337 -7.56 0.75 -2.55
C TYR A 337 -8.79 1.00 -1.67
N SER A 338 -9.31 2.23 -1.65
CA SER A 338 -10.56 2.59 -0.96
C SER A 338 -11.79 2.32 -1.82
N MET A 339 -11.59 1.88 -3.07
CA MET A 339 -12.67 1.67 -4.02
C MET A 339 -13.61 0.56 -3.55
N GLN A 340 -14.90 0.84 -3.59
CA GLN A 340 -15.94 -0.13 -3.28
C GLN A 340 -16.00 -1.20 -4.38
N LEU A 341 -15.97 -2.46 -3.95
CA LEU A 341 -16.10 -3.62 -4.83
C LEU A 341 -17.54 -4.14 -4.82
N PHE A 342 -17.98 -4.64 -5.97
CA PHE A 342 -19.34 -5.14 -6.23
C PHE A 342 -19.31 -6.57 -6.76
N ASP A 343 -20.35 -7.35 -6.52
CA ASP A 343 -20.42 -8.74 -6.98
C ASP A 343 -20.67 -8.87 -8.49
N ASP A 344 -21.31 -7.87 -9.11
CA ASP A 344 -21.62 -7.84 -10.53
C ASP A 344 -21.57 -6.41 -11.13
N ALA A 345 -21.48 -6.34 -12.46
CA ALA A 345 -21.40 -5.09 -13.22
C ALA A 345 -22.67 -4.24 -13.07
N ALA A 346 -23.86 -4.86 -13.05
CA ALA A 346 -25.14 -4.17 -12.96
C ALA A 346 -25.30 -3.41 -11.63
N THR A 347 -24.89 -4.03 -10.52
CA THR A 347 -24.89 -3.43 -9.18
C THR A 347 -23.87 -2.31 -9.08
N CYS A 348 -22.68 -2.51 -9.65
CA CYS A 348 -21.67 -1.44 -9.75
C CYS A 348 -22.21 -0.23 -10.54
N CYS A 349 -22.76 -0.46 -11.73
CA CYS A 349 -23.32 0.56 -12.61
C CYS A 349 -24.46 1.34 -11.94
N SER A 350 -25.46 0.64 -11.38
CA SER A 350 -26.59 1.30 -10.71
C SER A 350 -26.19 2.08 -9.45
N THR A 351 -25.15 1.64 -8.74
CA THR A 351 -24.67 2.31 -7.52
C THR A 351 -23.76 3.50 -7.79
N LYS A 352 -22.84 3.38 -8.77
CA LYS A 352 -21.78 4.37 -8.99
C LYS A 352 -21.97 5.23 -10.25
N LEU A 353 -22.75 4.76 -11.21
CA LEU A 353 -22.92 5.38 -12.53
C LEU A 353 -24.41 5.59 -12.85
N GLY A 354 -25.21 6.07 -11.89
CA GLY A 354 -26.65 6.31 -12.08
C GLY A 354 -27.00 7.37 -13.14
N TRP A 355 -26.01 8.12 -13.63
CA TRP A 355 -26.14 9.04 -14.77
C TRP A 355 -25.84 8.39 -16.13
N VAL A 356 -25.46 7.11 -16.16
CA VAL A 356 -25.31 6.31 -17.37
C VAL A 356 -26.50 5.36 -17.44
N GLN A 357 -27.03 5.13 -18.64
CA GLN A 357 -28.11 4.16 -18.79
C GLN A 357 -27.63 2.77 -18.35
N ALA A 358 -28.43 2.11 -17.50
CA ALA A 358 -28.04 0.85 -16.84
C ALA A 358 -27.61 -0.24 -17.84
N ASP A 359 -28.36 -0.44 -18.93
CA ASP A 359 -28.05 -1.46 -19.95
C ASP A 359 -26.76 -1.12 -20.71
N THR A 360 -26.58 0.15 -21.10
CA THR A 360 -25.34 0.61 -21.75
C THR A 360 -24.13 0.44 -20.84
N CYS A 361 -24.24 0.85 -19.56
CA CYS A 361 -23.15 0.68 -18.60
C CYS A 361 -22.81 -0.80 -18.39
N THR A 362 -23.80 -1.65 -18.16
CA THR A 362 -23.60 -3.08 -17.91
C THR A 362 -22.97 -3.76 -19.12
N THR A 363 -23.51 -3.53 -20.32
CA THR A 363 -22.96 -4.09 -21.57
C THR A 363 -21.52 -3.63 -21.83
N THR A 364 -21.23 -2.35 -21.62
CA THR A 364 -19.87 -1.81 -21.79
C THR A 364 -18.91 -2.39 -20.77
N SER A 365 -19.37 -2.57 -19.54
CA SER A 365 -18.60 -3.18 -18.45
C SER A 365 -18.26 -4.63 -18.75
N GLU A 366 -19.24 -5.43 -19.18
CA GLU A 366 -19.10 -6.87 -19.41
C GLU A 366 -18.35 -7.22 -20.70
N THR A 367 -18.50 -6.42 -21.75
CA THR A 367 -17.93 -6.75 -23.07
C THR A 367 -16.71 -5.91 -23.43
N GLY A 368 -16.42 -4.85 -22.67
CA GLY A 368 -15.37 -3.88 -23.01
C GLY A 368 -15.68 -3.02 -24.25
N THR A 369 -16.87 -3.17 -24.85
CA THR A 369 -17.29 -2.44 -26.05
C THR A 369 -18.42 -1.50 -25.68
N ALA A 370 -18.29 -0.21 -26.00
CA ALA A 370 -19.42 0.72 -25.94
C ALA A 370 -20.57 0.13 -26.78
N SER A 371 -21.80 0.17 -26.25
CA SER A 371 -22.96 -0.38 -26.94
C SER A 371 -22.98 0.08 -28.40
N THR A 372 -22.88 -0.87 -29.32
CA THR A 372 -23.08 -0.60 -30.76
C THR A 372 -24.57 -0.58 -31.11
N THR A 373 -25.45 -0.83 -30.14
CA THR A 373 -26.88 -0.94 -30.35
C THR A 373 -27.53 0.34 -29.84
N GLY A 374 -27.91 1.24 -30.75
CA GLY A 374 -28.78 2.36 -30.41
C GLY A 374 -30.17 1.86 -30.03
N THR A 375 -30.91 2.62 -29.21
CA THR A 375 -32.26 2.26 -28.75
C THR A 375 -33.33 2.25 -29.85
N LEU A 376 -32.97 2.71 -31.06
CA LEU A 376 -33.84 2.92 -32.22
C LEU A 376 -34.95 3.95 -31.99
N LYS A 377 -34.88 4.71 -30.89
CA LYS A 377 -35.78 5.82 -30.56
C LYS A 377 -35.19 7.15 -31.03
N PHE A 378 -36.03 8.18 -31.08
CA PHE A 378 -35.63 9.52 -31.48
C PHE A 378 -35.32 10.39 -30.26
N TYR A 379 -34.25 11.16 -30.33
CA TYR A 379 -33.87 12.20 -29.37
C TYR A 379 -33.78 13.54 -30.08
N VAL A 380 -33.75 14.62 -29.29
CA VAL A 380 -33.73 15.98 -29.82
C VAL A 380 -32.30 16.39 -30.16
N ASP A 381 -32.08 16.99 -31.33
CA ASP A 381 -30.81 17.62 -31.69
C ASP A 381 -31.03 19.12 -31.88
N TYR A 382 -30.78 19.87 -30.80
CA TYR A 382 -30.93 21.32 -30.79
C TYR A 382 -29.92 22.04 -31.68
N THR A 383 -28.82 21.40 -32.09
CA THR A 383 -27.80 22.06 -32.93
C THR A 383 -28.28 22.23 -34.37
N VAL A 384 -29.07 21.27 -34.86
CA VAL A 384 -29.67 21.29 -36.20
C VAL A 384 -31.16 21.63 -36.18
N GLY A 385 -31.79 21.71 -35.01
CA GLY A 385 -33.21 22.03 -34.87
C GLY A 385 -34.13 20.91 -35.38
N THR A 386 -33.71 19.65 -35.25
CA THR A 386 -34.52 18.49 -35.66
C THR A 386 -34.31 17.31 -34.69
N CYS A 387 -34.98 16.20 -34.95
CA CYS A 387 -34.83 14.98 -34.17
C CYS A 387 -33.85 14.01 -34.87
N LYS A 388 -33.12 13.24 -34.08
CA LYS A 388 -32.21 12.19 -34.57
C LYS A 388 -32.53 10.87 -33.93
N LYS A 389 -32.34 9.79 -34.69
CA LYS A 389 -32.54 8.43 -34.21
C LYS A 389 -31.27 7.97 -33.50
N ASP A 390 -31.42 7.43 -32.31
CA ASP A 390 -30.37 6.71 -31.59
C ASP A 390 -30.22 5.33 -32.22
N CYS A 391 -29.14 5.13 -32.95
CA CYS A 391 -28.94 4.04 -33.91
C CYS A 391 -27.50 3.53 -33.82
N PRO A 392 -27.24 2.29 -34.23
CA PRO A 392 -25.88 1.79 -34.40
C PRO A 392 -25.02 2.72 -35.26
N VAL A 393 -23.74 2.86 -34.93
CA VAL A 393 -22.79 3.64 -35.74
C VAL A 393 -22.62 3.12 -37.18
N SER A 394 -23.01 1.87 -37.44
CA SER A 394 -23.03 1.26 -38.77
C SER A 394 -24.28 1.60 -39.58
N ASP A 395 -25.29 2.22 -38.98
CA ASP A 395 -26.52 2.63 -39.65
C ASP A 395 -26.25 3.93 -40.43
N THR A 396 -26.33 3.85 -41.75
CA THR A 396 -26.11 4.99 -42.67
C THR A 396 -27.41 5.70 -43.04
N SER A 397 -28.52 5.38 -42.36
CA SER A 397 -29.80 6.02 -42.62
C SER A 397 -29.73 7.53 -42.32
N PRO A 398 -30.39 8.40 -43.11
CA PRO A 398 -30.31 9.85 -42.94
C PRO A 398 -30.76 10.36 -41.56
N GLU A 399 -31.69 9.65 -40.93
CA GLU A 399 -32.22 9.91 -39.60
C GLU A 399 -31.26 9.52 -38.47
N CYS A 400 -30.25 8.71 -38.75
CA CYS A 400 -29.33 8.21 -37.75
C CYS A 400 -28.43 9.32 -37.19
N GLY A 401 -28.46 9.51 -35.87
CA GLY A 401 -27.58 10.43 -35.12
C GLY A 401 -26.35 9.75 -34.50
N GLY A 402 -26.21 8.44 -34.70
CA GLY A 402 -25.26 7.59 -33.97
C GLY A 402 -25.84 7.11 -32.63
N VAL A 403 -24.97 6.46 -31.84
CA VAL A 403 -25.35 5.94 -30.52
C VAL A 403 -25.37 7.10 -29.53
N LEU A 404 -26.51 7.29 -28.86
CA LEU A 404 -26.66 8.29 -27.81
C LEU A 404 -25.89 7.83 -26.55
N THR A 405 -24.69 8.38 -26.35
CA THR A 405 -23.77 7.97 -25.27
C THR A 405 -24.21 8.43 -23.87
N ASN A 406 -25.14 9.39 -23.78
CA ASN A 406 -25.71 9.86 -22.52
C ASN A 406 -27.21 10.15 -22.69
N SER A 407 -28.04 9.16 -22.38
CA SER A 407 -29.50 9.27 -22.45
C SER A 407 -30.14 9.69 -21.12
N VAL A 408 -29.36 9.91 -20.06
CA VAL A 408 -29.92 10.28 -18.76
C VAL A 408 -30.33 11.75 -18.77
N GLY A 409 -31.64 11.98 -18.58
CA GLY A 409 -32.27 13.29 -18.72
C GLY A 409 -32.84 13.55 -20.13
N GLU A 410 -32.44 12.75 -21.12
CA GLU A 410 -32.97 12.84 -22.47
C GLU A 410 -34.33 12.13 -22.58
N THR A 411 -35.30 12.81 -23.18
CA THR A 411 -36.60 12.20 -23.48
C THR A 411 -36.50 11.48 -24.83
N LEU A 412 -36.57 10.15 -24.82
CA LEU A 412 -36.58 9.34 -26.03
C LEU A 412 -38.01 9.12 -26.54
N PHE A 413 -38.22 9.36 -27.83
CA PHE A 413 -39.51 9.28 -28.50
C PHE A 413 -39.58 8.09 -29.44
N PRO A 414 -40.75 7.43 -29.57
CA PRO A 414 -40.89 6.26 -30.44
C PRO A 414 -40.83 6.59 -31.94
N THR A 415 -41.13 7.83 -32.33
CA THR A 415 -41.15 8.28 -33.74
C THR A 415 -40.60 9.69 -33.87
N ALA A 416 -40.14 10.04 -35.08
CA ALA A 416 -39.74 11.41 -35.43
C ALA A 416 -40.86 12.41 -35.16
N ALA A 417 -42.09 12.08 -35.57
CA ALA A 417 -43.31 12.87 -35.30
C ALA A 417 -43.52 13.20 -33.82
N ALA A 418 -43.39 12.19 -32.94
CA ALA A 418 -43.56 12.37 -31.51
C ALA A 418 -42.47 13.26 -30.91
N CYS A 419 -41.23 13.14 -31.40
CA CYS A 419 -40.13 14.01 -30.99
C CYS A 419 -40.35 15.46 -31.45
N CYS A 420 -40.67 15.65 -32.73
CA CYS A 420 -40.88 16.95 -33.35
C CYS A 420 -42.03 17.72 -32.70
N SER A 421 -43.19 17.08 -32.53
CA SER A 421 -44.35 17.71 -31.88
C SER A 421 -44.11 18.05 -30.41
N ALA A 422 -43.31 17.24 -29.69
CA ALA A 422 -43.04 17.46 -28.27
C ALA A 422 -41.97 18.52 -27.98
N LYS A 423 -40.92 18.61 -28.82
CA LYS A 423 -39.75 19.46 -28.57
C LYS A 423 -39.62 20.67 -29.50
N PHE A 424 -40.24 20.62 -30.67
CA PHE A 424 -40.15 21.65 -31.70
C PHE A 424 -41.53 22.20 -32.08
N GLY A 425 -42.38 22.52 -31.10
CA GLY A 425 -43.72 23.09 -31.36
C GLY A 425 -43.73 24.45 -32.09
N TRP A 426 -42.57 25.06 -32.30
CA TRP A 426 -42.37 26.28 -33.09
C TRP A 426 -42.02 26.00 -34.56
N ILE A 427 -41.71 24.75 -34.93
CA ILE A 427 -41.48 24.28 -36.30
C ILE A 427 -42.74 23.52 -36.76
N ASP A 428 -43.14 23.65 -38.02
CA ASP A 428 -44.18 22.78 -38.60
C ASP A 428 -43.76 21.31 -38.42
N THR A 429 -44.66 20.46 -37.88
CA THR A 429 -44.30 19.09 -37.51
C THR A 429 -43.83 18.29 -38.74
N ASP A 430 -44.48 18.47 -39.89
CA ASP A 430 -44.10 17.78 -41.12
C ASP A 430 -42.73 18.26 -41.63
N LEU A 431 -42.40 19.55 -41.45
CA LEU A 431 -41.08 20.09 -41.78
C LEU A 431 -39.99 19.49 -40.90
N CYS A 432 -40.22 19.46 -39.58
CA CYS A 432 -39.28 18.86 -38.66
C CYS A 432 -39.05 17.38 -38.99
N GLU A 433 -40.11 16.63 -39.30
CA GLU A 433 -40.02 15.22 -39.74
C GLU A 433 -39.27 15.05 -41.06
N ALA A 434 -39.57 15.88 -42.07
CA ALA A 434 -38.87 15.84 -43.35
C ALA A 434 -37.36 16.08 -43.17
N MET A 435 -36.99 17.06 -42.33
CA MET A 435 -35.60 17.38 -42.01
C MET A 435 -34.85 16.22 -41.34
N VAL A 436 -35.52 15.38 -40.54
CA VAL A 436 -34.91 14.17 -39.95
C VAL A 436 -34.26 13.31 -41.03
N THR A 437 -34.96 13.13 -42.16
CA THR A 437 -34.48 12.34 -43.31
C THR A 437 -33.74 13.14 -44.38
N LYS A 438 -33.41 14.42 -44.13
CA LYS A 438 -32.92 15.38 -45.13
C LYS A 438 -33.85 15.52 -46.35
N GLY A 439 -35.14 15.32 -46.12
CA GLY A 439 -36.21 15.43 -47.10
C GLY A 439 -36.80 16.84 -47.17
N TYR A 440 -37.96 16.90 -47.81
CA TYR A 440 -38.76 18.11 -47.98
C TYR A 440 -40.24 17.75 -47.81
N THR A 441 -41.08 18.72 -47.45
CA THR A 441 -42.51 18.51 -47.21
C THR A 441 -43.39 18.63 -48.45
N ASP A 442 -42.85 19.17 -49.56
CA ASP A 442 -43.60 19.58 -50.75
C ASP A 442 -44.71 20.62 -50.48
N LYS A 443 -44.75 21.21 -49.28
CA LYS A 443 -45.64 22.33 -48.93
C LYS A 443 -45.06 23.66 -49.42
N TYR A 444 -45.86 24.72 -49.33
CA TYR A 444 -45.50 26.05 -49.77
C TYR A 444 -45.19 26.98 -48.59
N TYR A 445 -44.17 27.82 -48.73
CA TYR A 445 -43.85 28.90 -47.80
C TYR A 445 -43.62 30.22 -48.54
N VAL A 446 -43.86 31.33 -47.85
CA VAL A 446 -43.78 32.65 -48.48
C VAL A 446 -42.32 33.07 -48.73
N SER A 447 -42.02 33.49 -49.96
CA SER A 447 -40.81 34.23 -50.32
C SER A 447 -41.20 35.67 -50.64
N TYR A 448 -41.00 36.57 -49.67
CA TYR A 448 -41.34 37.98 -49.85
C TYR A 448 -40.46 38.67 -50.90
N SER A 449 -39.22 38.21 -51.11
CA SER A 449 -38.33 38.73 -52.16
C SER A 449 -38.82 38.38 -53.56
N ASP A 450 -39.41 37.19 -53.73
CA ASP A 450 -39.87 36.72 -55.04
C ASP A 450 -41.32 37.14 -55.34
N ASN A 451 -42.03 37.69 -54.35
CA ASN A 451 -43.49 37.88 -54.38
C ASN A 451 -44.22 36.58 -54.78
N ALA A 452 -43.72 35.44 -54.29
CA ALA A 452 -44.26 34.12 -54.59
C ALA A 452 -44.15 33.21 -53.35
N CYS A 453 -44.91 32.12 -53.36
CA CYS A 453 -44.76 31.05 -52.40
C CYS A 453 -43.87 29.96 -53.00
N LYS A 454 -42.70 29.75 -52.40
CA LYS A 454 -41.78 28.70 -52.82
C LYS A 454 -42.23 27.36 -52.28
N ARG A 455 -42.04 26.32 -53.06
CA ARG A 455 -42.30 24.95 -52.64
C ARG A 455 -41.08 24.42 -51.91
N ASP A 456 -41.31 23.84 -50.74
CA ASP A 456 -40.32 23.10 -49.97
C ASP A 456 -40.01 21.79 -50.69
N CYS A 457 -39.07 21.88 -51.62
CA CYS A 457 -38.55 20.79 -52.43
C CYS A 457 -37.12 21.11 -52.87
N LYS A 458 -36.40 20.10 -53.34
CA LYS A 458 -35.01 20.25 -53.80
C LYS A 458 -34.90 21.32 -54.88
N THR A 459 -34.07 22.34 -54.67
CA THR A 459 -33.92 23.52 -55.55
C THR A 459 -33.57 23.21 -57.01
N THR A 460 -32.98 22.04 -57.27
CA THR A 460 -32.63 21.61 -58.65
C THR A 460 -33.77 20.88 -59.36
N SER A 461 -34.87 20.56 -58.66
CA SER A 461 -35.94 19.74 -59.24
C SER A 461 -36.86 20.54 -60.15
N SER A 462 -37.15 21.79 -59.80
CA SER A 462 -38.03 22.67 -60.59
C SER A 462 -37.88 24.14 -60.17
N PRO A 463 -38.17 25.14 -61.03
CA PRO A 463 -38.00 26.56 -60.72
C PRO A 463 -38.80 27.09 -59.52
N GLU A 464 -39.88 26.41 -59.14
CA GLU A 464 -40.67 26.73 -57.95
C GLU A 464 -40.08 26.20 -56.63
N CYS A 465 -39.11 25.30 -56.69
CA CYS A 465 -38.49 24.71 -55.50
C CYS A 465 -37.53 25.71 -54.84
N GLY A 466 -37.80 26.06 -53.59
CA GLY A 466 -36.98 26.97 -52.79
C GLY A 466 -36.00 26.28 -51.83
N GLY A 467 -36.08 24.95 -51.69
CA GLY A 467 -35.46 24.23 -50.58
C GLY A 467 -36.28 24.35 -49.29
N ASN A 468 -35.71 23.90 -48.18
CA ASN A 468 -36.31 24.13 -46.87
C ASN A 468 -36.30 25.64 -46.54
N PRO A 469 -37.32 26.15 -45.82
CA PRO A 469 -37.31 27.55 -45.40
C PRO A 469 -36.12 27.83 -44.47
N THR A 470 -35.43 28.95 -44.70
CA THR A 470 -34.28 29.36 -43.86
C THR A 470 -34.69 29.64 -42.41
N ASP A 471 -35.89 30.20 -42.23
CA ASP A 471 -36.52 30.35 -40.92
C ASP A 471 -37.49 29.17 -40.70
N LEU A 472 -37.12 28.26 -39.81
CA LEU A 472 -37.90 27.04 -39.53
C LEU A 472 -39.23 27.33 -38.83
N ALA A 473 -39.43 28.55 -38.29
CA ALA A 473 -40.73 29.00 -37.77
C ALA A 473 -41.68 29.48 -38.89
N THR A 474 -41.25 29.44 -40.16
CA THR A 474 -42.08 29.84 -41.29
C THR A 474 -43.28 28.91 -41.43
N GLN A 475 -44.47 29.49 -41.42
CA GLN A 475 -45.71 28.77 -41.65
C GLN A 475 -45.73 28.12 -43.04
N LEU A 476 -45.96 26.82 -43.08
CA LEU A 476 -46.17 26.06 -44.30
C LEU A 476 -47.66 25.98 -44.67
N PHE A 477 -47.92 25.89 -45.97
CA PHE A 477 -49.26 25.80 -46.55
C PHE A 477 -49.35 24.63 -47.51
N THR A 478 -50.48 23.93 -47.50
CA THR A 478 -50.68 22.79 -48.41
C THR A 478 -50.78 23.17 -49.89
N THR A 479 -51.15 24.41 -50.20
CA THR A 479 -51.30 24.87 -51.59
C THR A 479 -50.70 26.27 -51.78
N ALA A 480 -50.25 26.54 -53.01
CA ALA A 480 -49.80 27.87 -53.42
C ALA A 480 -50.89 28.93 -53.23
N ALA A 481 -52.15 28.61 -53.56
CA ALA A 481 -53.30 29.51 -53.41
C ALA A 481 -53.54 29.94 -51.96
N GLU A 482 -53.44 28.99 -51.02
CA GLU A 482 -53.59 29.30 -49.59
C GLU A 482 -52.44 30.19 -49.10
N CYS A 483 -51.21 29.88 -49.48
CA CYS A 483 -50.05 30.70 -49.13
C CYS A 483 -50.17 32.13 -49.68
N CYS A 484 -50.45 32.27 -50.98
CA CYS A 484 -50.59 33.56 -51.66
C CYS A 484 -51.69 34.42 -51.03
N SER A 485 -52.87 33.84 -50.76
CA SER A 485 -53.99 34.58 -50.18
C SER A 485 -53.72 35.04 -48.74
N LYS A 486 -53.01 34.24 -47.93
CA LYS A 486 -52.73 34.56 -46.52
C LYS A 486 -51.50 35.45 -46.32
N LYS A 487 -50.47 35.30 -47.14
CA LYS A 487 -49.16 35.97 -46.93
C LYS A 487 -48.83 37.03 -47.97
N LEU A 488 -49.43 37.00 -49.16
CA LEU A 488 -49.11 37.90 -50.27
C LEU A 488 -50.38 38.55 -50.84
N SER A 489 -51.30 38.97 -49.96
CA SER A 489 -52.60 39.53 -50.36
C SER A 489 -52.51 40.83 -51.16
N TRP A 490 -51.35 41.50 -51.20
CA TRP A 490 -51.10 42.69 -52.04
C TRP A 490 -50.75 42.34 -53.49
N VAL A 491 -50.25 41.13 -53.76
CA VAL A 491 -49.91 40.65 -55.11
C VAL A 491 -51.20 40.23 -55.83
N ASN A 492 -51.24 40.30 -57.16
CA ASN A 492 -52.32 39.69 -57.94
C ASN A 492 -52.37 38.18 -57.65
N SER A 493 -53.54 37.67 -57.25
CA SER A 493 -53.69 36.28 -56.81
C SER A 493 -53.31 35.27 -57.90
N ALA A 494 -53.70 35.51 -59.15
CA ALA A 494 -53.39 34.61 -60.25
C ALA A 494 -51.88 34.61 -60.55
N SER A 495 -51.26 35.80 -60.62
CA SER A 495 -49.81 35.92 -60.83
C SER A 495 -49.01 35.25 -59.72
N CYS A 496 -49.40 35.43 -58.45
CA CYS A 496 -48.75 34.78 -57.32
C CYS A 496 -48.85 33.25 -57.41
N ILE A 497 -50.04 32.71 -57.66
CA ILE A 497 -50.27 31.26 -57.74
C ILE A 497 -49.46 30.66 -58.88
N THR A 498 -49.52 31.23 -60.09
CA THR A 498 -48.77 30.72 -61.25
C THR A 498 -47.26 30.77 -61.01
N LYS A 499 -46.75 31.87 -60.45
CA LYS A 499 -45.32 31.99 -60.10
C LYS A 499 -44.90 30.99 -59.03
N SER A 500 -45.78 30.70 -58.08
CA SER A 500 -45.54 29.72 -57.02
C SER A 500 -45.60 28.28 -57.53
N GLU A 501 -46.44 27.97 -58.51
CA GLU A 501 -46.62 26.61 -59.01
C GLU A 501 -45.62 26.25 -60.12
N THR A 502 -45.23 27.22 -60.94
CA THR A 502 -44.40 27.00 -62.14
C THR A 502 -43.01 27.65 -62.08
N GLY A 503 -42.77 28.49 -61.06
CA GLY A 503 -41.58 29.33 -60.96
C GLY A 503 -41.48 30.43 -62.03
N SER A 504 -42.49 30.57 -62.89
CA SER A 504 -42.56 31.57 -63.96
C SER A 504 -43.70 32.54 -63.71
N GLU A 505 -43.50 33.82 -64.01
CA GLU A 505 -44.59 34.78 -63.95
C GLU A 505 -45.68 34.36 -64.95
N ALA A 506 -46.94 34.40 -64.53
CA ALA A 506 -48.04 34.23 -65.48
C ALA A 506 -47.85 35.25 -66.61
N ALA A 507 -48.09 34.84 -67.85
CA ALA A 507 -48.34 35.80 -68.92
C ALA A 507 -49.57 36.59 -68.48
N ALA A 508 -49.35 37.78 -67.94
CA ALA A 508 -50.42 38.57 -67.35
C ALA A 508 -51.36 38.97 -68.48
N THR A 509 -52.52 38.31 -68.53
CA THR A 509 -53.64 38.74 -69.35
C THR A 509 -54.23 39.96 -68.67
N GLY A 510 -53.88 41.16 -69.13
CA GLY A 510 -54.55 42.38 -68.68
C GLY A 510 -56.06 42.24 -68.83
N SER A 511 -56.82 42.91 -67.98
CA SER A 511 -58.29 42.81 -67.91
C SER A 511 -59.01 43.32 -69.16
N LEU A 512 -58.28 43.94 -70.10
CA LEU A 512 -58.75 44.64 -71.31
C LEU A 512 -59.66 45.83 -71.02
N LYS A 513 -59.71 46.27 -69.76
CA LYS A 513 -60.40 47.47 -69.31
C LYS A 513 -59.44 48.65 -69.24
N TRP A 514 -59.95 49.83 -68.95
CA TRP A 514 -59.19 51.08 -69.05
C TRP A 514 -58.86 51.65 -67.67
N TYR A 515 -57.65 52.15 -67.49
CA TYR A 515 -57.20 52.84 -66.27
C TYR A 515 -56.48 54.14 -66.64
N VAL A 516 -56.21 54.99 -65.64
CA VAL A 516 -55.44 56.22 -65.87
C VAL A 516 -53.98 55.94 -65.62
N ASP A 517 -53.18 56.04 -66.67
CA ASP A 517 -51.74 56.21 -66.50
C ASP A 517 -51.46 57.67 -66.13
N TRP A 518 -51.28 57.87 -64.82
CA TRP A 518 -51.02 59.20 -64.25
C TRP A 518 -49.68 59.79 -64.68
N SER A 519 -48.73 58.97 -65.14
CA SER A 519 -47.42 59.45 -65.58
C SER A 519 -47.49 60.25 -66.88
N ILE A 520 -48.44 59.88 -67.75
CA ILE A 520 -48.71 60.57 -69.02
C ILE A 520 -50.05 61.30 -69.01
N SER A 521 -50.82 61.19 -67.93
CA SER A 521 -52.17 61.75 -67.78
C SER A 521 -53.11 61.34 -68.91
N LYS A 522 -53.08 60.05 -69.27
CA LYS A 522 -53.96 59.46 -70.29
C LYS A 522 -54.67 58.22 -69.76
N CYS A 523 -55.85 57.97 -70.31
CA CYS A 523 -56.52 56.69 -70.17
C CYS A 523 -55.91 55.69 -71.15
N VAL A 524 -55.47 54.56 -70.61
CA VAL A 524 -54.82 53.47 -71.31
C VAL A 524 -55.50 52.16 -70.99
N LYS A 525 -55.34 51.16 -71.87
CA LYS A 525 -55.95 49.84 -71.71
C LYS A 525 -55.02 48.92 -70.93
N ASP A 526 -55.59 48.17 -70.00
CA ASP A 526 -54.96 47.11 -69.22
C ASP A 526 -54.79 45.87 -70.10
N CYS A 527 -53.58 45.69 -70.63
CA CYS A 527 -53.23 44.60 -71.52
C CYS A 527 -51.80 44.13 -71.29
N PRO A 528 -51.46 42.91 -71.75
CA PRO A 528 -50.11 42.39 -71.63
C PRO A 528 -49.09 43.36 -72.24
N VAL A 529 -47.98 43.58 -71.54
CA VAL A 529 -46.86 44.38 -72.05
C VAL A 529 -46.40 43.78 -73.39
N GLY A 530 -46.43 44.58 -74.46
CA GLY A 530 -46.11 44.14 -75.82
C GLY A 530 -47.30 43.68 -76.66
N ALA A 531 -48.54 43.86 -76.19
CA ALA A 531 -49.71 43.74 -77.05
C ALA A 531 -49.61 44.69 -78.26
N THR A 532 -50.08 44.26 -79.42
CA THR A 532 -50.12 45.10 -80.64
C THR A 532 -51.23 46.16 -80.61
N ASP A 533 -51.95 46.28 -79.48
CA ASP A 533 -53.00 47.27 -79.28
C ASP A 533 -52.34 48.63 -78.99
N THR A 534 -52.56 49.62 -79.87
CA THR A 534 -51.98 50.97 -79.71
C THR A 534 -52.54 51.71 -78.50
N GLU A 535 -53.67 51.24 -77.96
CA GLU A 535 -54.29 51.75 -76.75
C GLU A 535 -53.66 51.15 -75.47
N CYS A 536 -52.70 50.24 -75.61
CA CYS A 536 -52.15 49.48 -74.49
C CYS A 536 -51.22 50.29 -73.60
N GLY A 537 -51.57 50.41 -72.32
CA GLY A 537 -50.73 51.08 -71.31
C GLY A 537 -49.80 50.14 -70.53
N GLY A 538 -49.94 48.83 -70.74
CA GLY A 538 -49.38 47.82 -69.85
C GLY A 538 -50.44 47.33 -68.87
N LEU A 539 -49.98 46.66 -67.80
CA LEU A 539 -50.85 46.04 -66.82
C LEU A 539 -51.28 47.06 -65.78
N ALA A 540 -52.57 47.07 -65.47
CA ALA A 540 -53.09 47.90 -64.39
C ALA A 540 -52.55 47.44 -63.03
N GLU A 541 -52.09 48.40 -62.23
CA GLU A 541 -51.66 48.16 -60.87
C GLU A 541 -52.87 47.99 -59.94
N LYS A 542 -52.73 47.20 -58.87
CA LYS A 542 -53.86 46.87 -57.98
C LYS A 542 -54.54 48.09 -57.32
N TRP A 543 -53.85 49.22 -57.23
CA TRP A 543 -54.38 50.47 -56.66
C TRP A 543 -55.13 51.34 -57.67
N GLU A 544 -55.12 50.97 -58.95
CA GLU A 544 -55.86 51.62 -60.02
C GLU A 544 -57.33 51.19 -59.93
N SER A 545 -58.02 51.83 -59.00
CA SER A 545 -59.33 51.48 -58.46
C SER A 545 -60.51 51.67 -59.42
N ALA A 546 -60.27 51.85 -60.71
CA ALA A 546 -61.33 51.96 -61.70
C ALA A 546 -60.89 51.42 -63.05
N GLU A 547 -61.13 50.14 -63.26
CA GLU A 547 -61.06 49.48 -64.57
C GLU A 547 -62.33 49.83 -65.36
N TYR A 548 -62.29 50.90 -66.14
CA TYR A 548 -63.41 51.38 -66.95
C TYR A 548 -63.65 50.48 -68.17
N THR A 549 -64.91 50.35 -68.60
CA THR A 549 -65.23 49.51 -69.76
C THR A 549 -64.75 50.13 -71.07
N THR A 550 -64.62 51.46 -71.11
CA THR A 550 -64.17 52.22 -72.30
C THR A 550 -63.21 53.36 -71.91
N GLY A 551 -62.29 53.71 -72.81
CA GLY A 551 -61.37 54.84 -72.61
C GLY A 551 -62.09 56.18 -72.44
N ALA A 552 -63.21 56.37 -73.15
CA ALA A 552 -64.05 57.56 -73.02
C ALA A 552 -64.68 57.69 -71.61
N GLU A 553 -65.09 56.57 -71.00
CA GLU A 553 -65.61 56.57 -69.64
C GLU A 553 -64.52 56.90 -68.62
N CYS A 554 -63.33 56.31 -68.79
CA CYS A 554 -62.15 56.64 -67.99
C CYS A 554 -61.84 58.14 -68.05
N CYS A 555 -61.81 58.71 -69.25
CA CYS A 555 -61.53 60.12 -69.48
C CYS A 555 -62.54 61.03 -68.79
N LYS A 556 -63.82 60.73 -68.98
CA LYS A 556 -64.91 61.51 -68.39
C LYS A 556 -64.86 61.50 -66.86
N GLN A 557 -64.50 60.37 -66.25
CA GLN A 557 -64.56 60.20 -64.79
C GLN A 557 -63.28 60.63 -64.07
N ARG A 558 -62.10 60.46 -64.69
CA ARG A 558 -60.81 60.69 -64.03
C ARG A 558 -59.96 61.78 -64.62
N LEU A 559 -60.21 62.19 -65.87
CA LEU A 559 -59.43 63.20 -66.58
C LEU A 559 -60.35 64.24 -67.24
N SER A 560 -61.42 64.65 -66.55
CA SER A 560 -62.43 65.57 -67.10
C SER A 560 -61.89 66.96 -67.46
N TRP A 561 -60.68 67.29 -67.00
CA TRP A 561 -59.96 68.52 -67.32
C TRP A 561 -59.08 68.43 -68.58
N VAL A 562 -58.88 67.21 -69.12
CA VAL A 562 -58.16 66.97 -70.37
C VAL A 562 -59.17 66.94 -71.52
N ALA A 563 -58.83 67.57 -72.65
CA ALA A 563 -59.70 67.53 -73.83
C ALA A 563 -59.91 66.06 -74.27
N PRO A 564 -61.13 65.65 -74.69
CA PRO A 564 -61.41 64.25 -75.02
C PRO A 564 -60.47 63.66 -76.09
N ALA A 565 -59.99 64.49 -77.02
CA ALA A 565 -59.06 64.07 -78.08
C ALA A 565 -57.64 63.78 -77.58
N ASP A 566 -57.22 64.38 -76.45
CA ASP A 566 -55.87 64.25 -75.90
C ASP A 566 -55.82 63.27 -74.71
N CYS A 567 -56.99 62.85 -74.23
CA CYS A 567 -57.14 62.08 -73.00
C CYS A 567 -56.88 60.58 -73.18
N MET A 568 -56.99 60.04 -74.39
CA MET A 568 -56.70 58.63 -74.66
C MET A 568 -55.32 58.46 -75.31
N LEU A 569 -54.72 57.29 -75.10
CA LEU A 569 -53.62 56.81 -75.94
C LEU A 569 -54.23 56.37 -77.28
N VAL A 570 -53.70 56.90 -78.39
CA VAL A 570 -54.21 56.67 -79.75
C VAL A 570 -53.19 55.88 -80.54
#